data_AF-A0A2G6LY67-F1
#
_entry.id   AF-A0A2G6LY67-F1
#
_cell.length_a   1.000
_cell.length_b   1.000
_cell.length_c   1.000
_cell.angle_alpha   90.00
_cell.angle_beta   90.00
_cell.angle_gamma   90.00
#
_symmetry.space_group_name_H-M   'P 1'
#
loop_
_entity.id
_entity.type
_entity.pdbx_description
1 polymer ?
#
loop_
_entity_poly.entity_id
_entity_poly.type
_entity_poly.pdbx_seq_one_letter_code
_entity_poly.pdbx_strand_id
1 'polypeptide(L)'
;MGRLIKGSSSQDVSIVQSFDKGDEPVLDPQVKVVIDFSLPDAWESLDSLLSTGTASLVSGTTGLHEKHREMLRKWSEKRPVFYSANMSIGIHVLKKLALQARRMLGEGFDLELVEFHHDRKIDSPSGTALSILEPFTGTRVHGRKGSAGPRDSREIGVHAVRGGDVAGEHRLYFLGQGERLEISHSAGHRKIFAAGAVRAAKFIYKKNPGLYSMEDMLG
;
A
#
# COMPACT_ATOMS: atom_id res chain seq x y z
N MET A 1 -9.49 -3.72 -8.35
CA MET A 1 -9.75 -2.56 -7.46
C MET A 1 -10.79 -1.62 -8.04
N GLY A 2 -10.70 -1.21 -9.31
CA GLY A 2 -11.69 -0.30 -9.95
C GLY A 2 -13.16 -0.66 -9.73
N ARG A 3 -13.55 -1.95 -9.86
CA ARG A 3 -14.92 -2.41 -9.55
C ARG A 3 -15.36 -2.14 -8.10
N LEU A 4 -14.46 -2.27 -7.12
CA LEU A 4 -14.79 -1.99 -5.71
C LEU A 4 -14.95 -0.48 -5.47
N ILE A 5 -14.15 0.34 -6.15
CA ILE A 5 -14.23 1.80 -6.07
C ILE A 5 -15.53 2.30 -6.70
N LYS A 6 -15.96 1.75 -7.85
CA LYS A 6 -17.27 2.04 -8.45
C LYS A 6 -18.43 1.84 -7.48
N GLY A 7 -18.37 0.78 -6.67
CA GLY A 7 -19.36 0.49 -5.63
C GLY A 7 -19.23 1.32 -4.35
N SER A 8 -18.29 2.28 -4.30
CA SER A 8 -18.02 3.13 -3.13
C SER A 8 -18.64 4.53 -3.23
N SER A 9 -19.54 4.75 -4.20
CA SER A 9 -20.31 5.99 -4.29
C SER A 9 -21.06 6.27 -2.98
N SER A 10 -21.12 7.54 -2.60
CA SER A 10 -21.77 8.02 -1.38
C SER A 10 -22.37 9.40 -1.62
N GLN A 11 -23.06 9.98 -0.63
CA GLN A 11 -23.63 11.32 -0.75
C GLN A 11 -22.59 12.39 -1.12
N ASP A 12 -21.33 12.23 -0.68
CA ASP A 12 -20.25 13.21 -0.94
C ASP A 12 -19.35 12.84 -2.13
N VAL A 13 -19.49 11.64 -2.70
CA VAL A 13 -18.58 11.11 -3.73
C VAL A 13 -19.37 10.39 -4.80
N SER A 14 -19.39 10.96 -6.00
CA SER A 14 -19.96 10.38 -7.20
C SER A 14 -18.85 9.85 -8.12
N ILE A 15 -18.89 8.55 -8.44
CA ILE A 15 -18.05 7.99 -9.50
C ILE A 15 -18.75 8.23 -10.85
N VAL A 16 -18.20 9.15 -11.65
CA VAL A 16 -18.83 9.61 -12.91
C VAL A 16 -18.23 9.00 -14.17
N GLN A 17 -16.97 8.57 -14.10
CA GLN A 17 -16.25 7.94 -15.22
C GLN A 17 -15.41 6.77 -14.73
N SER A 18 -15.11 5.85 -15.64
CA SER A 18 -14.19 4.74 -15.39
C SER A 18 -13.58 4.26 -16.68
N PHE A 19 -12.30 3.91 -16.63
CA PHE A 19 -11.55 3.42 -17.78
C PHE A 19 -10.84 2.13 -17.41
N ASP A 20 -10.65 1.25 -18.39
CA ASP A 20 -9.90 0.00 -18.32
C ASP A 20 -8.98 -0.15 -19.55
N LYS A 21 -8.22 -1.23 -19.60
CA LYS A 21 -7.30 -1.51 -20.70
C LYS A 21 -8.05 -1.60 -22.03
N GLY A 22 -7.59 -0.81 -23.01
CA GLY A 22 -8.15 -0.76 -24.36
C GLY A 22 -9.08 0.43 -24.61
N ASP A 23 -9.43 1.18 -23.57
CA ASP A 23 -10.19 2.42 -23.72
C ASP A 23 -9.30 3.57 -24.24
N GLU A 24 -9.91 4.57 -24.88
CA GLU A 24 -9.32 5.85 -25.22
C GLU A 24 -9.88 6.93 -24.28
N PRO A 25 -9.30 7.11 -23.08
CA PRO A 25 -9.95 7.87 -22.03
C PRO A 25 -9.89 9.38 -22.31
N VAL A 26 -11.03 10.06 -22.20
CA VAL A 26 -11.14 11.53 -22.19
C VAL A 26 -11.72 11.96 -20.85
N LEU A 27 -10.98 12.78 -20.11
CA LEU A 27 -11.39 13.21 -18.77
C LEU A 27 -12.48 14.29 -18.89
N ASP A 28 -13.63 14.06 -18.26
CA ASP A 28 -14.66 15.08 -18.15
C ASP A 28 -14.12 16.25 -17.28
N PRO A 29 -14.17 17.51 -17.75
CA PRO A 29 -13.71 18.67 -16.98
C PRO A 29 -14.37 18.86 -15.60
N GLN A 30 -15.52 18.23 -15.36
CA GLN A 30 -16.19 18.24 -14.07
C GLN A 30 -15.54 17.30 -13.05
N VAL A 31 -14.75 16.31 -13.48
CA VAL A 31 -14.04 15.39 -12.59
C VAL A 31 -13.04 16.15 -11.74
N LYS A 32 -13.15 15.98 -10.41
CA LYS A 32 -12.30 16.67 -9.45
C LYS A 32 -11.12 15.83 -8.96
N VAL A 33 -11.28 14.50 -8.95
CA VAL A 33 -10.25 13.57 -8.50
C VAL A 33 -10.27 12.33 -9.38
N VAL A 34 -9.09 11.92 -9.85
CA VAL A 34 -8.85 10.64 -10.53
C VAL A 34 -8.29 9.66 -9.51
N ILE A 35 -8.83 8.44 -9.47
CA ILE A 35 -8.34 7.35 -8.62
C ILE A 35 -7.76 6.25 -9.51
N ASP A 36 -6.45 6.04 -9.43
CA ASP A 36 -5.67 5.10 -10.22
C ASP A 36 -5.30 3.83 -9.42
N PHE A 37 -5.78 2.69 -9.90
CA PHE A 37 -5.35 1.35 -9.49
C PHE A 37 -5.16 0.48 -10.73
N SER A 38 -4.28 0.94 -11.61
CA SER A 38 -3.93 0.28 -12.87
C SER A 38 -2.62 -0.51 -12.72
N LEU A 39 -1.84 -0.57 -13.79
CA LEU A 39 -0.51 -1.15 -13.86
C LEU A 39 0.48 -0.05 -14.29
N PRO A 40 1.77 -0.19 -13.99
CA PRO A 40 2.79 0.80 -14.40
C PRO A 40 2.71 1.15 -15.90
N ASP A 41 2.42 0.17 -16.77
CA ASP A 41 2.30 0.37 -18.22
C ASP A 41 1.16 1.32 -18.64
N ALA A 42 0.17 1.55 -17.78
CA ALA A 42 -0.94 2.47 -18.07
C ALA A 42 -0.58 3.94 -17.76
N TRP A 43 0.59 4.21 -17.18
CA TRP A 43 0.92 5.55 -16.69
C TRP A 43 1.18 6.56 -17.79
N GLU A 44 1.61 6.13 -18.97
CA GLU A 44 1.73 7.02 -20.13
C GLU A 44 0.35 7.53 -20.57
N SER A 45 -0.63 6.63 -20.69
CA SER A 45 -2.03 7.01 -20.95
C SER A 45 -2.62 7.85 -19.81
N LEU A 46 -2.24 7.58 -18.55
CA LEU A 46 -2.62 8.40 -17.41
C LEU A 46 -2.01 9.82 -17.48
N ASP A 47 -0.76 9.97 -17.91
CA ASP A 47 -0.13 11.30 -18.12
C ASP A 47 -0.90 12.08 -19.18
N SER A 48 -1.23 11.44 -20.30
CA SER A 48 -2.06 12.03 -21.35
C SER A 48 -3.44 12.44 -20.82
N LEU A 49 -4.13 11.55 -20.09
CA LEU A 49 -5.43 11.82 -19.50
C LEU A 49 -5.39 13.04 -18.57
N LEU A 50 -4.40 13.05 -17.67
CA LEU A 50 -4.25 14.12 -16.69
C LEU A 50 -3.76 15.43 -17.33
N SER A 51 -3.09 15.41 -18.48
CA SER A 51 -2.60 16.63 -19.15
C SER A 51 -3.73 17.59 -19.55
N THR A 52 -4.94 17.07 -19.73
CA THR A 52 -6.13 17.80 -20.18
C THR A 52 -6.86 18.55 -19.06
N GLY A 53 -6.44 18.40 -17.79
CA GLY A 53 -7.15 18.99 -16.66
C GLY A 53 -6.35 19.16 -15.37
N THR A 54 -7.03 19.66 -14.35
CA THR A 54 -6.47 20.00 -13.03
C THR A 54 -6.94 19.06 -11.91
N ALA A 55 -7.65 17.98 -12.26
CA ALA A 55 -8.12 16.99 -11.30
C ALA A 55 -6.96 16.48 -10.44
N SER A 56 -7.20 16.32 -9.13
CA SER A 56 -6.24 15.69 -8.22
C SER A 56 -6.08 14.22 -8.57
N LEU A 57 -4.96 13.61 -8.19
CA LEU A 57 -4.69 12.20 -8.44
C LEU A 57 -4.53 11.45 -7.12
N VAL A 58 -5.22 10.33 -6.95
CA VAL A 58 -4.90 9.30 -5.96
C VAL A 58 -4.41 8.08 -6.70
N SER A 59 -3.17 7.65 -6.53
CA SER A 59 -2.68 6.40 -7.11
C SER A 59 -2.29 5.39 -6.05
N GLY A 60 -2.78 4.17 -6.22
CA GLY A 60 -2.36 2.98 -5.47
C GLY A 60 -1.66 1.95 -6.35
N THR A 61 -1.19 2.34 -7.54
CA THR A 61 -0.49 1.45 -8.46
C THR A 61 0.86 1.03 -7.88
N THR A 62 1.09 -0.28 -7.80
CA THR A 62 2.33 -0.86 -7.24
C THR A 62 3.31 -1.25 -8.36
N GLY A 63 4.56 -1.58 -7.99
CA GLY A 63 5.57 -2.01 -8.97
C GLY A 63 6.19 -0.85 -9.76
N LEU A 64 6.19 0.35 -9.19
CA LEU A 64 6.74 1.54 -9.82
C LEU A 64 8.27 1.50 -9.89
N HIS A 65 8.81 2.12 -10.94
CA HIS A 65 10.25 2.26 -11.22
C HIS A 65 10.62 3.75 -11.24
N GLU A 66 11.89 4.11 -11.44
CA GLU A 66 12.32 5.51 -11.36
C GLU A 66 11.55 6.43 -12.33
N LYS A 67 11.31 5.98 -13.57
CA LYS A 67 10.48 6.74 -14.54
C LYS A 67 9.11 7.13 -13.97
N HIS A 68 8.49 6.24 -13.20
CA HIS A 68 7.18 6.47 -12.61
C HIS A 68 7.29 7.42 -11.40
N ARG A 69 8.38 7.34 -10.63
CA ARG A 69 8.63 8.30 -9.54
C ARG A 69 8.80 9.72 -10.07
N GLU A 70 9.45 9.88 -11.22
CA GLU A 70 9.54 11.17 -11.91
C GLU A 70 8.16 11.67 -12.38
N MET A 71 7.30 10.79 -12.90
CA MET A 71 5.93 11.15 -13.26
C MET A 71 5.11 11.63 -12.05
N LEU A 72 5.23 10.98 -10.89
CA LEU A 72 4.59 11.45 -9.64
C LEU A 72 5.06 12.86 -9.28
N ARG A 73 6.38 13.13 -9.35
CA ARG A 73 6.95 14.45 -9.08
C ARG A 73 6.39 15.49 -10.08
N LYS A 74 6.46 15.21 -11.38
CA LYS A 74 5.94 16.07 -12.46
C LYS A 74 4.46 16.39 -12.30
N TRP A 75 3.64 15.39 -11.95
CA TRP A 75 2.22 15.64 -11.68
C TRP A 75 2.03 16.51 -10.44
N SER A 76 2.79 16.25 -9.38
CA SER A 76 2.66 16.97 -8.11
C SER A 76 2.97 18.46 -8.21
N GLU A 77 3.76 18.90 -9.19
CA GLU A 77 4.01 20.33 -9.46
C GLU A 77 2.75 21.09 -9.87
N LYS A 78 1.76 20.41 -10.47
CA LYS A 78 0.57 21.06 -11.07
C LYS A 78 -0.73 20.71 -10.38
N ARG A 79 -0.77 19.63 -9.59
CA ARG A 79 -1.99 19.14 -8.91
C ARG A 79 -1.65 18.43 -7.61
N PRO A 80 -2.62 18.29 -6.69
CA PRO A 80 -2.46 17.38 -5.57
C PRO A 80 -2.36 15.94 -6.06
N VAL A 81 -1.31 15.25 -5.65
CA VAL A 81 -1.09 13.83 -5.92
C VAL A 81 -0.98 13.11 -4.60
N PHE A 82 -1.86 12.15 -4.33
CA PHE A 82 -1.71 11.20 -3.25
C PHE A 82 -1.17 9.89 -3.79
N TYR A 83 -0.09 9.38 -3.22
CA TYR A 83 0.44 8.08 -3.57
C TYR A 83 0.62 7.20 -2.33
N SER A 84 0.11 5.96 -2.41
CA SER A 84 0.43 4.91 -1.45
C SER A 84 0.34 3.53 -2.07
N ALA A 85 1.38 2.72 -1.90
CA ALA A 85 1.38 1.32 -2.32
C ALA A 85 0.38 0.44 -1.51
N ASN A 86 -0.15 0.94 -0.40
CA ASN A 86 -1.22 0.29 0.35
C ASN A 86 -2.21 1.33 0.91
N MET A 87 -3.49 1.20 0.56
CA MET A 87 -4.53 2.12 1.01
C MET A 87 -5.14 1.78 2.38
N SER A 88 -4.66 0.76 3.08
CA SER A 88 -5.11 0.45 4.44
C SER A 88 -4.48 1.42 5.44
N ILE A 89 -5.33 2.18 6.13
CA ILE A 89 -4.97 2.99 7.29
C ILE A 89 -4.36 2.11 8.39
N GLY A 90 -4.93 0.92 8.62
CA GLY A 90 -4.47 0.00 9.64
C GLY A 90 -3.04 -0.51 9.38
N ILE A 91 -2.69 -0.75 8.10
CA ILE A 91 -1.32 -1.10 7.73
C ILE A 91 -0.36 0.08 7.97
N HIS A 92 -0.77 1.31 7.65
CA HIS A 92 0.06 2.49 7.97
C HIS A 92 0.33 2.62 9.46
N VAL A 93 -0.71 2.48 10.29
CA VAL A 93 -0.58 2.52 11.76
C VAL A 93 0.31 1.37 12.26
N LEU A 94 0.10 0.15 11.78
CA LEU A 94 0.93 -1.00 12.13
C LEU A 94 2.40 -0.77 11.81
N LYS A 95 2.74 -0.18 10.65
CA LYS A 95 4.13 0.18 10.31
C LYS A 95 4.75 1.14 11.33
N LYS A 96 4.00 2.17 11.72
CA LYS A 96 4.47 3.17 12.71
C LYS A 96 4.69 2.54 14.07
N LEU A 97 3.75 1.71 14.53
CA LEU A 97 3.85 0.98 15.79
C LEU A 97 5.03 -0.01 15.79
N ALA A 98 5.22 -0.75 14.71
CA ALA A 98 6.33 -1.69 14.58
C ALA A 98 7.69 -0.98 14.60
N LEU A 99 7.81 0.17 13.91
CA LEU A 99 9.03 0.96 13.94
C LEU A 99 9.32 1.51 15.34
N GLN A 100 8.29 1.99 16.04
CA GLN A 100 8.42 2.45 17.43
C GLN A 100 8.80 1.31 18.36
N ALA A 101 8.15 0.15 18.25
CA ALA A 101 8.48 -1.05 19.02
C ALA A 101 9.94 -1.45 18.83
N ARG A 102 10.44 -1.52 17.59
CA ARG A 102 11.84 -1.83 17.31
C ARG A 102 12.82 -0.85 17.94
N ARG A 103 12.51 0.46 17.90
CA ARG A 103 13.35 1.48 18.53
C ARG A 103 13.44 1.31 20.05
N MET A 104 12.35 0.86 20.69
CA MET A 104 12.30 0.67 22.14
C MET A 104 12.91 -0.66 22.59
N LEU A 105 12.64 -1.74 21.86
CA LEU A 105 13.09 -3.09 22.18
C LEU A 105 14.56 -3.33 21.77
N GLY A 106 15.07 -2.60 20.78
CA GLY A 106 16.42 -2.74 20.27
C GLY A 106 16.67 -4.08 19.58
N GLU A 107 17.95 -4.45 19.45
CA GLU A 107 18.44 -5.67 18.79
C GLU A 107 18.27 -6.95 19.64
N GLY A 108 17.88 -6.82 20.92
CA GLY A 108 17.66 -7.96 21.82
C GLY A 108 16.37 -8.75 21.54
N PHE A 109 15.54 -8.26 20.61
CA PHE A 109 14.33 -8.92 20.16
C PHE A 109 14.46 -9.33 18.69
N ASP A 110 14.28 -10.61 18.45
CA ASP A 110 14.24 -11.19 17.12
C ASP A 110 12.97 -10.73 16.39
N LEU A 111 13.10 -10.22 15.17
CA LEU A 111 11.97 -9.78 14.36
C LEU A 111 11.56 -10.85 13.35
N GLU A 112 10.30 -11.25 13.38
CA GLU A 112 9.69 -12.16 12.41
C GLU A 112 8.40 -11.55 11.86
N LEU A 113 8.12 -11.76 10.58
CA LEU A 113 6.86 -11.40 9.94
C LEU A 113 6.18 -12.65 9.40
N VAL A 114 4.90 -12.83 9.74
CA VAL A 114 4.04 -13.85 9.14
C VAL A 114 2.90 -13.16 8.42
N GLU A 115 2.64 -13.56 7.18
CA GLU A 115 1.51 -13.08 6.40
C GLU A 115 0.60 -14.21 5.92
N PHE A 116 -0.70 -13.90 5.80
CA PHE A 116 -1.70 -14.82 5.25
C PHE A 116 -2.43 -14.13 4.09
N HIS A 117 -2.60 -14.87 3.00
CA HIS A 117 -3.39 -14.44 1.85
C HIS A 117 -4.11 -15.64 1.23
N HIS A 118 -5.09 -15.35 0.38
CA HIS A 118 -5.80 -16.34 -0.40
C HIS A 118 -4.85 -17.20 -1.26
N ASP A 119 -5.33 -18.38 -1.64
CA ASP A 119 -4.62 -19.40 -2.44
C ASP A 119 -4.16 -18.91 -3.82
N ARG A 120 -4.88 -17.98 -4.44
CA ARG A 120 -4.57 -17.44 -5.78
C ARG A 120 -3.52 -16.31 -5.79
N LYS A 121 -2.92 -15.96 -4.65
CA LYS A 121 -1.97 -14.85 -4.61
C LYS A 121 -0.61 -15.31 -5.16
N ILE A 122 -0.14 -14.62 -6.19
CA ILE A 122 1.05 -15.02 -6.97
C ILE A 122 2.35 -14.57 -6.28
N ASP A 123 2.41 -13.33 -5.80
CA ASP A 123 3.60 -12.76 -5.17
C ASP A 123 3.78 -13.26 -3.73
N SER A 124 5.03 -13.54 -3.36
CA SER A 124 5.45 -13.97 -2.02
C SER A 124 6.91 -13.59 -1.74
N PRO A 125 7.22 -12.85 -0.66
CA PRO A 125 6.29 -12.18 0.27
C PRO A 125 5.40 -11.15 -0.44
N SER A 126 4.27 -10.77 0.16
CA SER A 126 3.43 -9.73 -0.43
C SER A 126 4.14 -8.38 -0.49
N GLY A 127 3.73 -7.54 -1.43
CA GLY A 127 4.16 -6.13 -1.47
C GLY A 127 3.91 -5.37 -0.16
N THR A 128 2.91 -5.77 0.63
CA THR A 128 2.67 -5.17 1.96
C THR A 128 3.71 -5.63 2.97
N ALA A 129 4.06 -6.91 3.01
CA ALA A 129 5.15 -7.41 3.86
C ALA A 129 6.48 -6.73 3.51
N LEU A 130 6.79 -6.57 2.22
CA LEU A 130 7.97 -5.83 1.77
C LEU A 130 7.93 -4.36 2.23
N SER A 131 6.79 -3.68 2.09
CA SER A 131 6.63 -2.30 2.55
C SER A 131 6.71 -2.15 4.07
N ILE A 132 6.20 -3.12 4.83
CA ILE A 132 6.31 -3.15 6.29
C ILE A 132 7.78 -3.27 6.69
N LEU A 133 8.53 -4.15 6.02
CA LEU A 133 9.91 -4.46 6.39
C LEU A 133 10.94 -3.50 5.83
N GLU A 134 10.60 -2.65 4.86
CA GLU A 134 11.50 -1.67 4.25
C GLU A 134 12.38 -0.88 5.25
N PRO A 135 11.85 -0.31 6.36
CA PRO A 135 12.69 0.44 7.31
C PRO A 135 13.56 -0.44 8.24
N PHE A 136 13.44 -1.77 8.18
CA PHE A 136 14.17 -2.70 9.05
C PHE A 136 15.39 -3.28 8.34
N THR A 137 16.58 -3.11 8.92
CA THR A 137 17.81 -3.71 8.39
C THR A 137 17.91 -5.19 8.82
N GLY A 138 18.48 -6.04 7.96
CA GLY A 138 18.67 -7.45 8.27
C GLY A 138 18.47 -8.38 7.07
N THR A 139 18.99 -9.59 7.17
CA THR A 139 18.89 -10.60 6.11
C THR A 139 17.49 -11.22 6.14
N ARG A 140 16.77 -11.16 5.02
CA ARG A 140 15.44 -11.78 4.92
C ARG A 140 15.58 -13.29 4.77
N VAL A 141 14.94 -14.05 5.66
CA VAL A 141 14.91 -15.52 5.62
C VAL A 141 13.48 -15.98 5.41
N HIS A 142 13.23 -16.69 4.31
CA HIS A 142 11.85 -17.01 3.88
C HIS A 142 11.34 -18.39 4.35
N GLY A 143 12.19 -19.15 5.02
CA GLY A 143 11.86 -20.48 5.49
C GLY A 143 13.04 -21.12 6.20
N ARG A 144 12.74 -22.08 7.06
CA ARG A 144 13.72 -22.93 7.75
C ARG A 144 13.24 -24.38 7.59
N LYS A 145 14.13 -25.29 7.20
CA LYS A 145 13.79 -26.70 6.90
C LYS A 145 14.87 -27.64 7.42
N GLY A 146 14.47 -28.69 8.14
CA GLY A 146 15.41 -29.66 8.73
C GLY A 146 16.28 -29.01 9.83
N SER A 147 17.54 -29.41 9.90
CA SER A 147 18.52 -28.88 10.87
C SER A 147 19.11 -27.54 10.43
N ALA A 148 18.29 -26.48 10.45
CA ALA A 148 18.70 -25.14 10.03
C ALA A 148 19.75 -24.47 10.94
N GLY A 149 20.02 -25.04 12.11
CA GLY A 149 20.92 -24.48 13.11
C GLY A 149 20.31 -23.31 13.89
N PRO A 150 21.08 -22.68 14.78
CA PRO A 150 20.68 -21.47 15.49
C PRO A 150 20.42 -20.30 14.52
N ARG A 151 19.48 -19.43 14.88
CA ARG A 151 19.15 -18.20 14.14
C ARG A 151 20.33 -17.22 14.17
N ASP A 152 20.67 -16.61 13.03
CA ASP A 152 21.58 -15.46 13.02
C ASP A 152 20.83 -14.21 13.54
N SER A 153 21.46 -13.47 14.46
CA SER A 153 20.88 -12.29 15.12
C SER A 153 20.38 -11.19 14.17
N ARG A 154 20.92 -11.12 12.95
CA ARG A 154 20.54 -10.13 11.91
C ARG A 154 19.47 -10.65 10.96
N GLU A 155 19.00 -11.88 11.15
CA GLU A 155 17.89 -12.40 10.35
C GLU A 155 16.59 -11.64 10.67
N ILE A 156 15.77 -11.51 9.65
CA ILE A 156 14.35 -11.22 9.78
C ILE A 156 13.62 -12.33 9.03
N GLY A 157 12.93 -13.21 9.77
CA GLY A 157 12.14 -14.24 9.14
C GLY A 157 10.88 -13.65 8.51
N VAL A 158 10.54 -14.12 7.31
CA VAL A 158 9.41 -13.63 6.52
C VAL A 158 8.66 -14.83 5.95
N HIS A 159 7.57 -15.20 6.59
CA HIS A 159 6.81 -16.40 6.27
C HIS A 159 5.49 -16.06 5.60
N ALA A 160 5.29 -16.63 4.41
CA ALA A 160 4.09 -16.42 3.62
C ALA A 160 3.21 -17.66 3.65
N VAL A 161 2.00 -17.51 4.17
CA VAL A 161 0.96 -18.53 4.17
C VAL A 161 -0.07 -18.20 3.08
N ARG A 162 -0.49 -19.24 2.36
CA ARG A 162 -1.50 -19.15 1.29
C ARG A 162 -2.62 -20.15 1.57
N GLY A 163 -3.86 -19.71 1.57
CA GLY A 163 -5.00 -20.58 1.78
C GLY A 163 -6.34 -19.86 1.84
N GLY A 164 -7.39 -20.54 1.39
CA GLY A 164 -8.77 -20.03 1.43
C GLY A 164 -8.93 -18.69 0.71
N ASP A 165 -9.77 -17.82 1.28
CA ASP A 165 -10.16 -16.52 0.75
C ASP A 165 -9.58 -15.33 1.54
N VAL A 166 -8.56 -15.58 2.37
CA VAL A 166 -7.95 -14.56 3.25
C VAL A 166 -7.58 -13.31 2.44
N ALA A 167 -8.24 -12.20 2.73
CA ALA A 167 -8.04 -10.95 2.00
C ALA A 167 -6.65 -10.33 2.25
N GLY A 168 -6.08 -10.59 3.42
CA GLY A 168 -4.71 -10.22 3.77
C GLY A 168 -4.56 -10.05 5.28
N GLU A 169 -3.54 -10.70 5.84
CA GLU A 169 -3.17 -10.55 7.24
C GLU A 169 -1.66 -10.43 7.35
N HIS A 170 -1.20 -9.58 8.26
CA HIS A 170 0.21 -9.33 8.53
C HIS A 170 0.41 -9.27 10.03
N ARG A 171 1.31 -10.09 10.56
CA ARG A 171 1.70 -10.09 11.97
C ARG A 171 3.21 -9.93 12.07
N LEU A 172 3.65 -8.96 12.85
CA LEU A 172 5.04 -8.87 13.28
C LEU A 172 5.15 -9.42 14.69
N TYR A 173 6.20 -10.18 14.89
CA TYR A 173 6.61 -10.68 16.20
C TYR A 173 7.96 -10.07 16.54
N PHE A 174 8.06 -9.54 17.75
CA PHE A 174 9.31 -9.22 18.41
C PHE A 174 9.48 -10.25 19.53
N LEU A 175 10.45 -11.14 19.38
CA LEU A 175 10.65 -12.29 20.26
C LEU A 175 11.90 -12.05 21.14
N GLY A 176 11.69 -11.91 22.45
CA GLY A 176 12.75 -11.73 23.44
C GLY A 176 12.90 -12.94 24.34
N GLN A 177 13.82 -12.88 25.30
CA GLN A 177 13.98 -13.93 26.30
C GLN A 177 12.83 -13.89 27.31
N GLY A 178 11.97 -14.90 27.30
CA GLY A 178 10.85 -15.04 28.24
C GLY A 178 9.61 -14.21 27.90
N GLU A 179 9.63 -13.44 26.80
CA GLU A 179 8.50 -12.62 26.38
C GLU A 179 8.40 -12.46 24.85
N ARG A 180 7.22 -12.06 24.38
CA ARG A 180 6.97 -11.73 22.97
C ARG A 180 5.98 -10.59 22.86
N LEU A 181 6.22 -9.69 21.92
CA LEU A 181 5.27 -8.66 21.49
C LEU A 181 4.77 -8.98 20.08
N GLU A 182 3.46 -8.93 19.88
CA GLU A 182 2.82 -9.11 18.58
C GLU A 182 2.11 -7.82 18.15
N ILE A 183 2.28 -7.43 16.89
CA ILE A 183 1.52 -6.36 16.25
C ILE A 183 0.92 -6.91 14.96
N SER A 184 -0.41 -6.94 14.88
CA SER A 184 -1.12 -7.58 13.78
C SER A 184 -2.19 -6.70 13.14
N HIS A 185 -2.41 -6.91 11.85
CA HIS A 185 -3.48 -6.32 11.07
C HIS A 185 -4.14 -7.40 10.22
N SER A 186 -5.47 -7.48 10.27
CA SER A 186 -6.27 -8.40 9.45
C SER A 186 -7.30 -7.61 8.62
N ALA A 187 -7.29 -7.82 7.32
CA ALA A 187 -8.28 -7.26 6.41
C ALA A 187 -9.47 -8.21 6.26
N GLY A 188 -10.64 -7.83 6.78
CA GLY A 188 -11.85 -8.65 6.61
C GLY A 188 -12.33 -8.78 5.16
N HIS A 189 -12.00 -7.79 4.30
CA HIS A 189 -12.28 -7.85 2.86
C HIS A 189 -11.51 -6.78 2.10
N ARG A 190 -11.39 -6.94 0.77
CA ARG A 190 -10.69 -5.98 -0.12
C ARG A 190 -11.34 -4.60 -0.24
N LYS A 191 -12.60 -4.41 0.22
CA LYS A 191 -13.25 -3.08 0.17
C LYS A 191 -12.55 -2.04 1.04
N ILE A 192 -11.75 -2.45 2.04
CA ILE A 192 -11.01 -1.50 2.89
C ILE A 192 -10.03 -0.64 2.08
N PHE A 193 -9.44 -1.20 1.02
CA PHE A 193 -8.49 -0.48 0.18
C PHE A 193 -9.21 0.56 -0.70
N ALA A 194 -10.43 0.24 -1.16
CA ALA A 194 -11.26 1.18 -1.90
C ALA A 194 -11.73 2.33 -0.99
N ALA A 195 -12.15 2.01 0.24
CA ALA A 195 -12.49 3.01 1.25
C ALA A 195 -11.30 3.93 1.57
N GLY A 196 -10.10 3.37 1.70
CA GLY A 196 -8.87 4.14 1.88
C GLY A 196 -8.57 5.08 0.71
N ALA A 197 -8.72 4.61 -0.53
CA ALA A 197 -8.56 5.44 -1.73
C ALA A 197 -9.58 6.60 -1.78
N VAL A 198 -10.84 6.33 -1.43
CA VAL A 198 -11.88 7.36 -1.36
C VAL A 198 -11.59 8.36 -0.26
N ARG A 199 -11.09 7.92 0.90
CA ARG A 199 -10.66 8.82 1.97
C ARG A 199 -9.48 9.69 1.54
N ALA A 200 -8.49 9.12 0.86
CA ALA A 200 -7.38 9.87 0.27
C ALA A 200 -7.87 10.90 -0.74
N ALA A 201 -8.84 10.55 -1.59
CA ALA A 201 -9.46 11.47 -2.55
C ALA A 201 -10.15 12.64 -1.85
N LYS A 202 -10.92 12.38 -0.78
CA LYS A 202 -11.52 13.42 0.06
C LYS A 202 -10.45 14.31 0.72
N PHE A 203 -9.36 13.72 1.19
CA PHE A 203 -8.27 14.44 1.86
C PHE A 203 -7.53 15.41 0.93
N ILE A 204 -7.20 14.99 -0.29
CA ILE A 204 -6.48 15.84 -1.25
C ILE A 204 -7.39 16.77 -2.05
N TYR A 205 -8.70 16.58 -1.98
CA TYR A 205 -9.66 17.47 -2.63
C TYR A 205 -9.47 18.90 -2.11
N LYS A 206 -9.15 19.83 -3.02
CA LYS A 206 -8.83 21.24 -2.75
C LYS A 206 -7.53 21.51 -1.97
N LYS A 207 -6.62 20.53 -1.85
CA LYS A 207 -5.24 20.80 -1.42
C LYS A 207 -4.49 21.56 -2.51
N ASN A 208 -3.36 22.17 -2.13
CA ASN A 208 -2.43 22.76 -3.10
C ASN A 208 -1.66 21.66 -3.84
N PRO A 209 -1.10 21.95 -5.04
CA PRO A 209 -0.16 21.06 -5.71
C PRO A 209 0.92 20.55 -4.75
N GLY A 210 1.20 19.25 -4.81
CA GLY A 210 2.12 18.58 -3.90
C GLY A 210 1.93 17.08 -3.91
N LEU A 211 2.96 16.35 -3.48
CA LEU A 211 2.92 14.91 -3.32
C LEU A 211 2.61 14.58 -1.86
N TYR A 212 1.44 14.00 -1.64
CA TYR A 212 0.89 13.60 -0.35
C TYR A 212 0.95 12.09 -0.20
N SER A 213 0.99 11.66 1.05
CA SER A 213 1.09 10.27 1.46
C SER A 213 0.12 9.95 2.59
N MET A 214 0.10 8.67 3.00
CA MET A 214 -0.64 8.25 4.19
C MET A 214 -0.19 8.98 5.47
N GLU A 215 1.07 9.39 5.55
CA GLU A 215 1.56 10.17 6.67
C GLU A 215 0.87 11.54 6.72
N ASP A 216 0.79 12.25 5.59
CA ASP A 216 0.17 13.58 5.52
C ASP A 216 -1.34 13.55 5.79
N MET A 217 -2.00 12.43 5.52
CA MET A 217 -3.44 12.28 5.76
C MET A 217 -3.77 11.95 7.23
N LEU A 218 -2.84 11.34 7.96
CA LEU A 218 -3.09 10.80 9.30
C LEU A 218 -2.33 11.55 10.41
N GLY A 219 -1.29 12.30 10.08
CA GLY A 219 -0.58 13.22 10.98
C GLY A 219 -1.13 14.63 10.93
#